data_AF-B8HNQ6-F1
#
_entry.id   AF-B8HNQ6-F1
#
_cell.length_a   1.000
_cell.length_b   1.000
_cell.length_c   1.000
_cell.angle_alpha   90.00
_cell.angle_beta   90.00
_cell.angle_gamma   90.00
#
_symmetry.space_group_name_H-M   'P 1'
#
loop_
_entity.id
_entity.type
_entity.pdbx_description
1 polymer ?
#
loop_
_entity_poly.entity_id
_entity_poly.type
_entity_poly.pdbx_seq_one_letter_code
_entity_poly.pdbx_strand_id
1 'polypeptide(L)'
;MGMPCEVNSILKLKPTQGYPTALKPEHSYIGQKEGYRLFPIDVPIPLVDQAWMAHADVIITKLTWAEGVTHLEFKLARLYPSPFSVKG
;
A
#
# COMPACT_ATOMS: atom_id res chain seq x y z
N MET A 1 -21.81 -18.31 -7.80
CA MET A 1 -21.39 -17.27 -6.82
C MET A 1 -19.87 -17.24 -6.80
N GLY A 2 -19.24 -16.07 -6.92
CA GLY A 2 -17.78 -15.92 -7.02
C GLY A 2 -17.19 -15.14 -5.84
N MET A 3 -15.87 -15.13 -5.73
CA MET A 3 -15.14 -14.36 -4.73
C MET A 3 -14.77 -12.98 -5.31
N PRO A 4 -15.41 -11.88 -4.89
CA PRO A 4 -15.05 -10.55 -5.38
C PRO A 4 -13.67 -10.15 -4.83
N CYS A 5 -12.71 -9.92 -5.71
CA CYS A 5 -11.37 -9.44 -5.37
C CYS A 5 -10.99 -8.27 -6.29
N GLU A 6 -10.18 -7.33 -5.79
CA GLU A 6 -9.60 -6.25 -6.59
C GLU A 6 -8.07 -6.37 -6.64
N VAL A 7 -7.49 -6.36 -7.83
CA VAL A 7 -6.04 -6.39 -8.03
C VAL A 7 -5.49 -4.96 -7.97
N ASN A 8 -4.49 -4.73 -7.13
CA ASN A 8 -3.87 -3.43 -6.96
C ASN A 8 -2.36 -3.51 -7.21
N SER A 9 -1.88 -2.68 -8.14
CA SER A 9 -0.45 -2.51 -8.47
C SER A 9 0.21 -1.33 -7.75
N ILE A 10 -0.58 -0.51 -7.03
CA ILE A 10 -0.12 0.59 -6.19
C ILE A 10 -0.75 0.45 -4.81
N LEU A 11 0.00 0.79 -3.76
CA LEU A 11 -0.52 0.86 -2.40
C LEU A 11 -1.05 2.28 -2.14
N LYS A 12 -2.32 2.53 -2.49
CA LYS A 12 -2.99 3.79 -2.16
C LYS A 12 -3.67 3.72 -0.80
N LEU A 13 -3.21 4.52 0.17
CA LEU A 13 -3.73 4.58 1.53
C LEU A 13 -4.17 5.99 1.93
N LYS A 14 -5.19 6.07 2.79
CA LYS A 14 -5.55 7.26 3.57
C LYS A 14 -4.91 7.17 4.97
N PRO A 15 -4.81 8.27 5.75
CA PRO A 15 -4.34 8.20 7.14
C PRO A 15 -5.10 7.18 8.00
N THR A 16 -6.43 7.10 7.84
CA THR A 16 -7.29 6.11 8.53
C THR A 16 -7.05 4.65 8.09
N GLN A 17 -6.30 4.46 7.01
CA GLN A 17 -5.92 3.15 6.47
C GLN A 17 -4.46 2.80 6.78
N GLY A 18 -3.79 3.59 7.63
CA GLY A 18 -2.39 3.35 7.99
C GLY A 18 -1.37 4.06 7.09
N TYR A 19 -1.77 5.10 6.34
CA TYR A 19 -0.77 5.94 5.66
C TYR A 19 0.10 6.63 6.73
N PRO A 20 1.43 6.42 6.72
CA PRO A 20 2.31 6.92 7.77
C PRO A 20 2.48 8.44 7.70
N THR A 21 2.58 9.10 8.86
CA THR A 21 2.85 10.54 8.94
C THR A 21 4.28 10.89 8.50
N ALA A 22 5.22 9.96 8.68
CA ALA A 22 6.59 10.07 8.20
C ALA A 22 7.12 8.72 7.72
N LEU A 23 7.78 8.71 6.57
CA LEU A 23 8.46 7.55 6.02
C LEU A 23 9.88 7.48 6.58
N LYS A 24 10.21 6.36 7.20
CA LYS A 24 11.49 6.06 7.85
C LYS A 24 12.05 4.78 7.26
N PRO A 25 13.34 4.75 6.90
CA PRO A 25 14.02 3.51 6.52
C PRO A 25 13.93 2.46 7.64
N GLU A 26 13.99 1.18 7.27
CA GLU A 26 13.99 0.01 8.18
C GLU A 26 12.75 -0.14 9.09
N HIS A 27 11.72 0.70 8.93
CA HIS A 27 10.47 0.56 9.66
C HIS A 27 9.46 -0.32 8.92
N SER A 28 8.75 -1.16 9.68
CA SER A 28 7.59 -1.92 9.19
C SER A 28 6.30 -1.17 9.50
N TYR A 29 5.43 -1.08 8.51
CA TYR A 29 4.17 -0.35 8.56
C TYR A 29 3.00 -1.32 8.41
N ILE A 30 1.87 -0.94 8.99
CA ILE A 30 0.62 -1.67 8.86
C ILE A 30 -0.38 -0.80 8.13
N GLY A 31 -1.08 -1.39 7.16
CA GLY A 31 -2.15 -0.76 6.42
C GLY A 31 -3.38 -1.64 6.29
N GLN A 32 -4.51 -1.03 5.92
CA GLN A 32 -5.75 -1.77 5.68
C GLN A 32 -6.55 -1.23 4.50
N LYS A 33 -7.25 -2.13 3.80
CA LYS A 33 -8.14 -1.82 2.68
C LYS A 33 -9.47 -2.56 2.85
N GLU A 34 -10.55 -1.88 2.51
CA GLU A 34 -11.86 -2.51 2.43
C GLU A 34 -11.93 -3.47 1.23
N GLY A 35 -12.60 -4.60 1.42
CA GLY A 35 -12.69 -5.70 0.47
C GLY A 35 -11.44 -6.58 0.43
N TYR A 36 -11.54 -7.67 -0.31
CA TYR A 36 -10.41 -8.56 -0.58
C TYR A 36 -9.57 -8.00 -1.73
N ARG A 37 -8.37 -7.56 -1.39
CA ARG A 37 -7.40 -6.95 -2.30
C ARG A 37 -6.25 -7.89 -2.55
N LEU A 38 -5.84 -7.99 -3.80
CA LEU A 38 -4.64 -8.70 -4.22
C LEU A 38 -3.55 -7.67 -4.48
N PHE A 39 -2.39 -7.91 -3.90
CA PHE A 39 -1.18 -7.11 -4.11
C PHE A 39 0.01 -8.04 -4.40
N PRO A 40 1.01 -7.58 -5.17
CA PRO A 40 2.30 -8.25 -5.25
C PRO A 40 2.97 -8.30 -3.86
N ILE A 41 3.36 -9.49 -3.42
CA ILE A 41 4.15 -9.72 -2.20
C ILE A 41 5.63 -9.81 -2.62
N ASP A 42 6.53 -9.28 -1.80
CA ASP A 42 7.99 -9.29 -2.03
C ASP A 42 8.46 -8.56 -3.30
N VAL A 43 7.59 -7.75 -3.92
CA VAL A 43 7.90 -6.91 -5.08
C VAL A 43 7.65 -5.44 -4.72
N PRO A 44 8.57 -4.51 -5.06
CA PRO A 44 8.35 -3.08 -4.85
C PRO A 44 7.15 -2.56 -5.65
N ILE A 45 6.25 -1.84 -4.98
CA ILE A 45 5.14 -1.10 -5.59
C ILE A 45 5.06 0.32 -5.04
N PRO A 46 4.51 1.29 -5.80
CA PRO A 46 4.38 2.66 -5.34
C PRO A 46 3.42 2.81 -4.13
N LEU A 47 3.86 3.52 -3.09
CA LEU A 47 3.01 4.04 -2.02
C LEU A 47 2.45 5.40 -2.44
N VAL A 48 1.13 5.50 -2.49
CA VAL A 48 0.40 6.62 -3.08
C VAL A 48 -0.56 7.24 -2.07
N ASP A 49 -0.59 8.57 -1.99
CA ASP A 49 -1.48 9.30 -1.09
C ASP A 49 -2.88 9.51 -1.69
N GLN A 50 -3.73 10.29 -0.99
CA GLN A 50 -5.08 10.59 -1.46
C GLN A 50 -5.11 11.42 -2.75
N ALA A 51 -4.11 12.27 -2.93
CA ALA A 51 -3.93 13.17 -4.07
C ALA A 51 -3.33 12.47 -5.30
N TRP A 52 -3.12 11.14 -5.23
CA TRP A 52 -2.49 10.35 -6.29
C TRP A 52 -1.03 10.71 -6.54
N MET A 53 -0.34 11.19 -5.50
CA MET A 53 1.09 11.40 -5.52
C MET A 53 1.79 10.16 -4.97
N ALA A 54 2.74 9.61 -5.71
CA ALA A 54 3.62 8.56 -5.22
C ALA A 54 4.79 9.19 -4.44
N HIS A 55 5.03 8.68 -3.24
CA HIS A 55 6.07 9.20 -2.33
C HIS A 55 7.25 8.24 -2.17
N ALA A 56 7.03 6.95 -2.41
CA ALA A 56 8.00 5.90 -2.20
C ALA A 56 7.65 4.62 -2.96
N ASP A 57 8.62 3.73 -3.11
CA ASP A 57 8.38 2.31 -3.32
C ASP A 57 8.35 1.58 -1.96
N VAL A 58 7.39 0.68 -1.81
CA VAL A 58 7.24 -0.19 -0.65
C VAL A 58 7.15 -1.66 -1.06
N ILE A 59 7.58 -2.55 -0.18
CA ILE A 59 7.43 -3.99 -0.36
C ILE A 59 6.41 -4.48 0.66
N ILE A 60 5.33 -5.10 0.19
CA ILE A 60 4.38 -5.80 1.06
C ILE A 60 5.03 -7.12 1.49
N THR A 61 5.14 -7.31 2.81
CA THR A 61 5.76 -8.50 3.42
C THR A 61 4.71 -9.49 3.92
N LYS A 62 3.47 -9.03 4.14
CA LYS A 62 2.36 -9.88 4.55
C LYS A 62 1.03 -9.29 4.13
N LEU A 63 0.11 -10.18 3.75
CA LEU A 63 -1.26 -9.84 3.40
C LEU A 63 -2.20 -10.86 4.02
N THR A 64 -3.22 -10.38 4.74
CA THR A 64 -4.24 -11.23 5.38
C THR A 64 -5.63 -10.71 5.01
N TRP A 65 -6.53 -11.61 4.64
CA TRP A 65 -7.95 -11.31 4.48
C TRP A 65 -8.74 -11.79 5.69
N ALA A 66 -9.54 -10.90 6.27
CA ALA A 66 -10.44 -11.22 7.36
C ALA A 66 -11.63 -10.26 7.31
N GLU A 67 -12.84 -10.77 7.53
CA GLU A 67 -14.06 -9.95 7.73
C GLU A 67 -14.30 -8.88 6.64
N GLY A 68 -14.01 -9.21 5.38
CA GLY A 68 -14.17 -8.27 4.26
C GLY A 68 -13.12 -7.16 4.23
N VAL A 69 -12.00 -7.31 4.93
CA VAL A 69 -10.87 -6.36 4.97
C VAL A 69 -9.59 -7.07 4.56
N THR A 70 -8.70 -6.33 3.88
CA THR A 70 -7.32 -6.72 3.63
C THR A 70 -6.40 -5.97 4.57
N HIS A 71 -5.69 -6.70 5.42
CA HIS A 71 -4.61 -6.20 6.26
C HIS A 71 -3.27 -6.42 5.58
N LEU A 72 -2.40 -5.41 5.65
CA LEU A 72 -1.11 -5.39 4.98
C LEU A 72 -0.02 -5.07 6.00
N GLU A 73 1.08 -5.79 5.97
CA GLU A 73 2.36 -5.37 6.56
C GLU A 73 3.30 -5.04 5.38
N PHE A 74 3.97 -3.90 5.44
CA PHE A 74 4.85 -3.44 4.37
C PHE A 74 6.03 -2.64 4.90
N LYS A 75 7.12 -2.62 4.14
CA LYS A 75 8.34 -1.87 4.48
C LYS A 75 8.73 -0.93 3.35
N LEU A 76 9.44 0.13 3.70
CA LEU A 76 10.01 1.07 2.73
C LEU A 76 11.12 0.38 1.92
N ALA A 77 11.04 0.45 0.59
CA ALA A 77 12.11 -0.01 -0.30
C ALA A 77 12.94 1.18 -0.83
N ARG A 78 12.26 2.26 -1.21
CA ARG A 78 12.90 3.48 -1.71
C ARG A 78 12.04 4.69 -1.38
N LEU A 79 12.64 5.74 -0.83
CA LEU A 79 11.99 7.04 -0.72
C LEU A 79 12.27 7.87 -1.98
N TYR A 80 11.26 8.55 -2.53
CA TYR A 80 11.49 9.44 -3.66
C TYR A 80 11.95 10.83 -3.18
N PRO A 81 12.92 11.47 -3.86
CA PRO A 81 13.34 12.83 -3.53
C PRO A 81 12.23 13.86 -3.70
N SER A 82 11.30 13.62 -4.63
CA SER A 82 10.15 14.47 -4.90
C SER A 82 8.96 13.62 -5.31
N PRO A 83 7.77 13.81 -4.70
CA PRO A 83 6.58 13.07 -5.09
C PRO A 83 6.16 13.39 -6.52
N PHE A 84 5.59 12.42 -7.22
CA PHE A 84 5.08 12.60 -8.59
C PHE A 84 3.68 12.00 -8.76
N SER A 85 2.90 12.56 -9.68
CA SER A 85 1.54 12.07 -9.98
C SER A 85 1.61 10.71 -10.66
N VAL A 86 0.77 9.76 -10.21
CA VAL A 86 0.54 8.48 -10.91
C VAL A 86 -0.72 8.49 -11.77
N LYS A 87 -1.47 9.60 -11.78
CA LYS A 87 -2.50 9.83 -12.79
C LYS A 87 -1.84 10.44 -14.02
N GLY A 88 -1.91 9.71 -15.13
CA GLY A 88 -1.74 10.24 -16.48
C GLY A 88 -3.04 10.82 -17.01
#